data_AF-A0A916UPG9-F1
#
_entry.id   AF-A0A916UPG9-F1
#
_cell.length_a   1.000
_cell.length_b   1.000
_cell.length_c   1.000
_cell.angle_alpha   90.00
_cell.angle_beta   90.00
_cell.angle_gamma   90.00
#
_symmetry.space_group_name_H-M   'P 1'
#
loop_
_entity.id
_entity.type
_entity.pdbx_description
1 polymer ?
#
loop_
_entity_poly.entity_id
_entity_poly.type
_entity_poly.pdbx_seq_one_letter_code
_entity_poly.pdbx_strand_id
1 'polypeptide(L)'
;MYLDHPRISATRSETEPDRIERLNRVYGYAIALADVDGNTECITKLSKIHDHKGILMVIWFAEPTEKEKAYFSKAWMSKIGDLSSRVEHEVLQKENLSTDS
;
A
#
# COMPACT_ATOMS: atom_id res chain seq x y z
N MET A 1 -18.32 8.33 5.76
CA MET A 1 -16.99 8.81 6.17
C MET A 1 -16.10 8.70 4.95
N TYR A 2 -15.67 9.83 4.38
CA TYR A 2 -14.70 9.83 3.27
C TYR A 2 -13.35 9.51 3.91
N LEU A 3 -12.92 8.25 3.83
CA LEU A 3 -11.53 7.91 4.14
C LEU A 3 -10.72 8.56 3.03
N ASP A 4 -9.75 9.42 3.37
CA ASP A 4 -8.76 9.84 2.38
C ASP A 4 -8.16 8.57 1.80
N HIS A 5 -8.51 8.29 0.55
CA HIS A 5 -8.03 7.09 -0.11
C HIS A 5 -6.50 7.19 -0.18
N PRO A 6 -5.77 6.12 0.17
CA PRO A 6 -4.33 6.15 0.16
C PRO A 6 -3.85 6.48 -1.26
N ARG A 7 -2.83 7.32 -1.37
CA ARG A 7 -2.26 7.68 -2.67
C ARG A 7 -1.68 6.43 -3.33
N ILE A 8 -1.99 6.21 -4.60
CA ILE A 8 -1.44 5.10 -5.39
C ILE A 8 -0.54 5.68 -6.47
N SER A 9 0.67 5.14 -6.61
CA SER A 9 1.64 5.62 -7.60
C SER A 9 2.61 4.53 -8.01
N ALA A 10 3.23 4.62 -9.18
CA ALA A 10 4.25 3.68 -9.62
C ALA A 10 5.36 4.41 -10.38
N THR A 11 6.58 3.89 -10.24
CA THR A 11 7.71 4.32 -11.10
C THR A 11 7.37 3.99 -12.55
N ARG A 12 7.58 4.95 -13.47
CA ARG A 12 7.27 4.80 -14.91
C ARG A 12 5.81 4.48 -15.24
N SER A 13 4.87 4.94 -14.42
CA SER A 13 3.43 4.72 -14.65
C SER A 13 2.92 5.27 -15.99
N GLU A 14 3.55 6.29 -16.56
CA GLU A 14 3.21 6.82 -17.89
C GLU A 14 3.48 5.82 -19.04
N THR A 15 4.47 4.95 -18.88
CA THR A 15 4.85 3.95 -19.90
C THR A 15 4.43 2.53 -19.51
N GLU A 16 4.10 2.29 -18.24
CA GLU A 16 3.72 0.98 -17.68
C GLU A 16 2.45 1.15 -16.80
N PRO A 17 1.28 1.46 -17.40
CA PRO A 17 0.06 1.79 -16.68
C PRO A 17 -0.54 0.61 -15.89
N ASP A 18 -0.23 -0.62 -16.31
CA ASP A 18 -0.62 -1.88 -15.66
C ASP A 18 -0.09 -1.98 -14.21
N ARG A 19 1.00 -1.26 -13.89
CA ARG A 19 1.51 -1.14 -12.52
C ARG A 19 0.50 -0.50 -11.58
N ILE A 20 -0.20 0.55 -12.02
CA ILE A 20 -1.23 1.21 -11.22
C ILE A 20 -2.44 0.29 -11.04
N GLU A 21 -2.85 -0.41 -12.10
CA GLU A 21 -3.94 -1.39 -12.03
C GLU A 21 -3.62 -2.54 -11.08
N ARG A 22 -2.37 -3.03 -11.07
CA ARG A 22 -1.89 -4.01 -10.10
C ARG A 22 -1.97 -3.46 -8.67
N LEU A 23 -1.49 -2.24 -8.43
CA LEU A 23 -1.54 -1.64 -7.10
C LEU A 23 -2.98 -1.45 -6.59
N ASN A 24 -3.91 -1.06 -7.45
CA ASN A 24 -5.34 -0.98 -7.09
C ASN A 24 -5.89 -2.34 -6.64
N ARG A 25 -5.54 -3.43 -7.36
CA ARG A 25 -5.93 -4.79 -6.97
C ARG A 25 -5.29 -5.21 -5.65
N VAL A 26 -3.99 -4.94 -5.48
CA VAL A 26 -3.23 -5.24 -4.25
C VAL A 26 -3.81 -4.51 -3.05
N TYR A 27 -4.15 -3.23 -3.21
CA TYR A 27 -4.85 -2.44 -2.19
C TYR A 27 -6.18 -3.09 -1.81
N GLY A 28 -7.05 -3.34 -2.79
CA GLY A 28 -8.35 -3.95 -2.55
C GLY A 28 -8.25 -5.30 -1.84
N TYR A 29 -7.32 -6.16 -2.26
CA TYR A 29 -7.07 -7.45 -1.63
C TYR A 29 -6.62 -7.29 -0.17
N ALA A 30 -5.63 -6.43 0.10
CA ALA A 30 -5.09 -6.23 1.44
C ALA A 30 -6.15 -5.67 2.40
N ILE A 31 -6.97 -4.71 1.95
CA ILE A 31 -8.05 -4.17 2.76
C ILE A 31 -9.16 -5.20 2.97
N ALA A 32 -9.49 -6.01 1.98
CA ALA A 32 -10.46 -7.11 2.16
C ALA A 32 -9.97 -8.14 3.19
N LEU A 33 -8.67 -8.46 3.23
CA LEU A 33 -8.11 -9.30 4.30
C LEU A 33 -8.26 -8.64 5.67
N ALA A 34 -7.97 -7.34 5.77
CA ALA A 34 -8.11 -6.60 7.02
C ALA A 34 -9.56 -6.58 7.52
N ASP A 35 -10.52 -6.40 6.61
CA ASP A 35 -11.96 -6.42 6.91
C ASP A 35 -12.43 -7.80 7.41
N VAL A 36 -12.04 -8.88 6.73
CA VAL A 36 -12.32 -10.27 7.17
C VAL A 36 -11.75 -10.54 8.57
N ASP A 37 -10.59 -9.98 8.87
CA ASP A 37 -9.92 -10.10 10.17
C ASP A 37 -10.49 -9.14 11.25
N GLY A 38 -11.50 -8.33 10.92
CA GLY A 38 -12.10 -7.34 11.81
C GLY A 38 -11.21 -6.13 12.12
N ASN A 39 -10.10 -5.95 11.39
CA ASN A 39 -9.20 -4.81 11.56
C ASN A 39 -9.64 -3.64 10.67
N THR A 40 -10.66 -2.91 11.11
CA THR A 40 -11.17 -1.73 10.42
C THR A 40 -10.24 -0.52 10.50
N GLU A 41 -9.24 -0.54 11.39
CA GLU A 41 -8.30 0.59 11.57
C GLU A 41 -7.18 0.59 10.52
N CYS A 42 -6.84 -0.56 9.95
CA CYS A 42 -5.76 -0.73 8.97
C CYS A 42 -5.83 0.32 7.83
N ILE A 43 -7.01 0.52 7.25
CA ILE A 43 -7.22 1.48 6.15
C ILE A 43 -6.93 2.92 6.57
N THR A 44 -7.22 3.29 7.81
CA THR A 44 -7.04 4.65 8.32
C THR A 44 -5.57 4.99 8.56
N LYS A 45 -4.74 3.98 8.75
CA LYS A 45 -3.29 4.12 8.95
C LYS A 45 -2.52 4.19 7.64
N LEU A 46 -3.14 3.91 6.50
CA LEU A 46 -2.45 3.85 5.22
C LEU A 46 -2.39 5.23 4.56
N SER A 47 -1.18 5.68 4.23
CA SER A 47 -0.96 6.95 3.54
C SER A 47 -0.81 6.77 2.03
N LYS A 48 0.05 5.83 1.62
CA LYS A 48 0.40 5.65 0.22
C LYS A 48 0.85 4.21 -0.04
N ILE A 49 0.55 3.70 -1.22
CA ILE A 49 1.23 2.53 -1.78
C ILE A 49 1.96 2.90 -3.07
N HIS A 50 3.15 2.35 -3.25
CA HIS A 50 3.98 2.65 -4.39
C HIS A 50 4.71 1.43 -4.92
N ASP A 51 4.66 1.22 -6.24
CA ASP A 51 5.53 0.27 -6.91
C ASP A 51 6.85 0.98 -7.30
N HIS A 52 7.89 0.68 -6.54
CA HIS A 52 9.24 1.14 -6.79
C HIS A 52 10.05 0.06 -7.51
N LYS A 53 9.89 -0.04 -8.84
CA LYS A 53 10.66 -0.95 -9.69
C LYS A 53 10.52 -2.44 -9.28
N GLY A 54 9.30 -2.87 -8.98
CA GLY A 54 9.00 -4.26 -8.57
C GLY A 54 9.14 -4.52 -7.07
N ILE A 55 9.24 -3.46 -6.27
CA ILE A 55 9.12 -3.50 -4.80
C ILE A 55 7.84 -2.78 -4.44
N LEU A 56 6.97 -3.43 -3.65
CA LEU A 56 5.83 -2.75 -3.06
C LEU A 56 6.27 -1.97 -1.82
N MET A 57 6.24 -0.65 -1.91
CA MET A 57 6.38 0.25 -0.78
C MET A 57 4.99 0.52 -0.18
N VAL A 58 4.83 0.28 1.11
CA VAL A 58 3.61 0.58 1.86
C VAL A 58 3.93 1.63 2.91
N ILE A 59 3.43 2.85 2.71
CA ILE A 59 3.71 4.00 3.56
C ILE A 59 2.52 4.28 4.48
N TRP A 60 2.80 4.41 5.77
CA TRP A 60 1.82 4.49 6.84
C TRP A 60 1.86 5.84 7.56
N PHE A 61 0.72 6.33 8.01
CA PHE A 61 0.63 7.47 8.94
C PHE A 61 1.06 7.10 10.37
N ALA A 62 0.97 5.82 10.73
CA ALA A 62 1.32 5.29 12.05
C ALA A 62 1.93 3.89 11.92
N GLU A 63 2.74 3.49 12.89
CA GLU A 63 3.42 2.19 12.88
C GLU A 63 2.45 1.03 12.63
N PRO A 64 2.65 0.24 11.56
CA PRO A 64 1.80 -0.91 11.28
C PRO A 64 2.15 -2.10 12.20
N THR A 65 1.14 -2.86 12.58
CA THR A 65 1.33 -4.15 13.25
C THR A 65 1.85 -5.20 12.26
N GLU A 66 2.44 -6.28 12.77
CA GLU A 66 2.87 -7.40 11.92
C GLU A 66 1.71 -8.02 11.12
N LYS A 67 0.49 -8.00 11.68
CA LYS A 67 -0.71 -8.48 10.97
C LYS A 67 -1.06 -7.57 9.79
N GLU A 68 -0.98 -6.26 9.98
CA GLU A 68 -1.20 -5.26 8.92
C GLU A 68 -0.15 -5.37 7.81
N LYS A 69 1.13 -5.54 8.17
CA LYS A 69 2.21 -5.81 7.21
C LYS A 69 1.91 -7.08 6.39
N ALA A 70 1.47 -8.14 7.07
CA ALA A 70 1.17 -9.42 6.42
C ALA A 70 0.05 -9.34 5.38
N TYR A 71 -0.94 -8.44 5.51
CA TYR A 71 -1.98 -8.27 4.49
C TYR A 71 -1.40 -7.85 3.14
N PHE A 72 -0.47 -6.89 3.15
CA PHE A 72 0.17 -6.40 1.93
C PHE A 72 1.15 -7.42 1.36
N SER A 73 1.92 -8.12 2.21
CA SER A 73 2.78 -9.23 1.77
C SER A 73 1.99 -10.34 1.09
N LYS A 74 0.85 -10.75 1.66
CA LYS A 74 -0.04 -11.75 1.04
C LYS A 74 -0.61 -11.26 -0.28
N ALA A 75 -1.07 -10.01 -0.35
CA ALA A 75 -1.62 -9.44 -1.57
C ALA A 75 -0.56 -9.38 -2.69
N TRP A 76 0.65 -8.91 -2.38
CA TRP A 76 1.76 -8.78 -3.33
C TRP A 76 2.26 -10.14 -3.86
N MET A 77 2.36 -11.15 -2.99
CA MET A 77 2.77 -12.50 -3.36
C MET A 77 1.69 -13.29 -4.14
N SER A 78 0.46 -12.78 -4.21
CA SER A 78 -0.64 -13.49 -4.87
C SER A 78 -0.67 -13.25 -6.39
N LYS A 79 -1.57 -13.96 -7.09
CA LYS A 79 -1.76 -13.86 -8.55
C LYS A 79 -2.19 -12.48 -9.05
N ILE A 80 -2.69 -11.62 -8.15
CA ILE A 80 -3.06 -10.24 -8.48
C ILE A 80 -1.91 -9.25 -8.31
N GLY A 81 -0.84 -9.65 -7.61
CA GLY A 81 0.34 -8.85 -7.31
C GLY A 81 1.47 -9.16 -8.29
N ASP A 82 2.70 -9.25 -7.77
CA ASP A 82 3.92 -9.49 -8.56
C ASP A 82 4.55 -10.85 -8.26
N LEU A 83 3.89 -11.69 -7.45
CA LEU A 83 4.34 -13.04 -7.05
C LEU A 83 5.66 -13.08 -6.27
N SER A 84 6.25 -11.92 -5.96
CA SER A 84 7.46 -11.79 -5.16
C SER A 84 7.12 -11.44 -3.70
N SER A 85 8.08 -11.65 -2.80
CA SER A 85 7.97 -11.26 -1.39
C SER A 85 8.55 -9.87 -1.11
N ARG A 86 8.78 -9.05 -2.15
CA ARG A 86 9.49 -7.77 -2.05
C ARG A 86 8.53 -6.67 -1.62
N VAL A 87 8.31 -6.59 -0.32
CA VAL A 87 7.46 -5.57 0.31
C VAL A 87 8.25 -4.84 1.38
N GLU A 88 8.21 -3.51 1.35
CA GLU A 88 8.85 -2.63 2.32
C GLU A 88 7.79 -1.74 2.97
N HIS A 89 7.93 -1.52 4.28
CA HIS A 89 6.99 -0.74 5.08
C HIS A 89 7.71 0.45 5.69
N GLU A 90 7.14 1.65 5.52
CA GLU A 90 7.70 2.90 6.04
C GLU A 90 6.63 3.70 6.75
N VAL A 91 6.99 4.40 7.83
CA VAL A 91 6.10 5.36 8.50
C VAL A 91 6.49 6.77 8.07
N LEU A 92 5.50 7.61 7.76
CA LEU A 92 5.73 9.02 7.48
C LEU A 92 6.43 9.68 8.67
N GLN A 93 7.66 10.12 8.44
CA GLN A 93 8.35 10.99 9.39
C GLN A 93 7.81 12.41 9.24
N LYS A 94 7.68 13.15 10.35
CA LYS A 94 7.09 14.50 10.40
C LYS A 94 7.73 15.53 9.45
N GLU A 95 8.93 15.26 8.94
CA GLU A 95 9.65 16.16 8.03
C GLU A 95 9.12 16.15 6.58
N ASN A 96 8.28 15.19 6.20
CA ASN A 96 7.75 15.06 4.83
C ASN A 96 6.46 15.87 4.56
N LEU A 97 6.00 16.71 5.51
CA LEU A 97 4.76 17.49 5.40
C LEU A 97 4.95 18.92 4.87
N SER A 98 6.18 19.32 4.53
CA SER A 98 6.54 20.71 4.21
C SER A 98 6.90 20.97 2.74
N THR A 99 6.59 20.07 1.81
CA THR A 99 6.76 20.33 0.37
C THR A 99 5.45 20.08 -0.36
N ASP A 100 4.56 21.07 -0.27
CA ASP A 100 3.63 21.47 -1.33
C ASP A 100 3.02 22.81 -0.90
N SER A 101 3.74 23.89 -1.22
CA SER A 101 3.27 25.28 -1.20
C SER A 101 3.37 25.85 -2.62
#